data_AF-A0A0G0N2G4-F1
#
_entry.id   AF-A0A0G0N2G4-F1
#
_cell.length_a   1.000
_cell.length_b   1.000
_cell.length_c   1.000
_cell.angle_alpha   90.00
_cell.angle_beta   90.00
_cell.angle_gamma   90.00
#
_symmetry.space_group_name_H-M   'P 1'
#
loop_
_entity.id
_entity.type
_entity.pdbx_description
1 polymer ?
#
loop_
_entity_poly.entity_id
_entity_poly.type
_entity_poly.pdbx_seq_one_letter_code
_entity_poly.pdbx_strand_id
1 'polypeptide(L)'
;METVTYQKDEKIMSALCYFPFFSVVICAFSLIKKPGSSLVIYHIKSALALFALWFVGLFVFAIMPLFGSFTYLIFLAGNVYGAYLGFTGKMNYIPVATWLGKFIPAEKIYTILTGKPYPGIQASAPVAASAIAAAIAQPVAQPEAPASAEASPAPAATQPTEQK
;
A
#
# COMPACT_ATOMS: atom_id res chain seq x y z
N MET A 1 -0.20 -16.19 -2.08
CA MET A 1 -0.54 -14.97 -1.32
C MET A 1 -1.23 -14.04 -2.30
N GLU A 2 -2.53 -13.78 -2.16
CA GLU A 2 -3.21 -12.76 -2.96
C GLU A 2 -2.49 -11.42 -2.73
N THR A 3 -2.03 -10.80 -3.80
CA THR A 3 -1.49 -9.45 -3.75
C THR A 3 -2.67 -8.50 -3.58
N VAL A 4 -2.92 -8.07 -2.35
CA VAL A 4 -3.91 -7.02 -2.06
C VAL A 4 -3.43 -5.72 -2.73
N THR A 5 -4.11 -5.31 -3.78
CA THR A 5 -3.75 -4.11 -4.55
C THR A 5 -4.49 -2.90 -3.99
N TYR A 6 -3.80 -2.06 -3.22
CA TYR A 6 -4.36 -0.81 -2.69
C TYR A 6 -4.49 0.27 -3.76
N GLN A 7 -5.52 1.09 -3.65
CA GLN A 7 -5.76 2.21 -4.55
C GLN A 7 -4.71 3.32 -4.34
N LYS A 8 -4.45 4.12 -5.40
CA LYS A 8 -3.42 5.17 -5.36
C LYS A 8 -3.70 6.21 -4.27
N ASP A 9 -4.96 6.55 -4.05
CA ASP A 9 -5.40 7.48 -3.00
C ASP A 9 -5.18 6.93 -1.59
N GLU A 10 -5.42 5.64 -1.35
CA GLU A 10 -5.11 4.98 -0.08
C GLU A 10 -3.62 5.01 0.24
N LYS A 11 -2.77 4.76 -0.75
CA LYS A 11 -1.30 4.82 -0.61
C LYS A 11 -0.83 6.23 -0.26
N ILE A 12 -1.34 7.25 -0.96
CA ILE A 12 -1.00 8.65 -0.70
C ILE A 12 -1.46 9.06 0.71
N MET A 13 -2.70 8.77 1.08
CA MET A 13 -3.23 9.11 2.40
C MET A 13 -2.46 8.41 3.53
N SER A 14 -2.10 7.14 3.34
CA SER A 14 -1.28 6.38 4.29
C SER A 14 0.10 6.97 4.47
N ALA A 15 0.72 7.49 3.40
CA ALA A 15 2.04 8.10 3.46
C ALA A 15 2.03 9.50 4.11
N LEU A 16 1.02 10.32 3.79
CA LEU A 16 0.91 11.70 4.30
C LEU A 16 0.78 11.75 5.83
N CYS A 17 0.24 10.69 6.45
CA CYS A 17 0.14 10.52 7.90
C CYS A 17 1.48 10.66 8.65
N TYR A 18 2.61 10.37 7.99
CA TYR A 18 3.94 10.42 8.59
C TYR A 18 4.58 11.81 8.56
N PHE A 19 3.85 12.85 8.12
CA PHE A 19 4.37 14.21 8.15
C PHE A 19 4.36 14.73 9.61
N PRO A 20 5.51 14.94 10.27
CA PRO A 20 5.57 15.03 11.74
C PRO A 20 4.71 16.14 12.34
N PHE A 21 4.69 17.32 11.71
CA PHE A 21 3.99 18.50 12.24
C PHE A 21 2.48 18.47 12.06
N PHE A 22 1.99 17.76 11.04
CA PHE A 22 0.56 17.70 10.71
C PHE A 22 -0.02 16.30 10.85
N SER A 23 0.75 15.36 11.42
CA SER A 23 0.44 13.93 11.47
C SER A 23 -0.96 13.67 12.01
N VAL A 24 -1.32 14.26 13.16
CA VAL A 24 -2.64 14.05 13.80
C VAL A 24 -3.78 14.51 12.90
N VAL A 25 -3.67 15.71 12.32
CA VAL A 25 -4.73 16.30 11.48
C VAL A 25 -4.88 15.50 10.18
N ILE A 26 -3.77 15.15 9.54
CA ILE A 26 -3.78 14.36 8.31
C ILE A 26 -4.33 12.97 8.58
N CYS A 27 -3.92 12.31 9.66
CA CYS A 27 -4.42 10.98 10.01
C CYS A 27 -5.90 10.98 10.35
N ALA A 28 -6.39 11.99 11.07
CA ALA A 28 -7.82 12.16 11.31
C ALA A 28 -8.58 12.30 9.97
N PHE A 29 -8.09 13.13 9.06
CA PHE A 29 -8.70 13.31 7.74
C PHE A 29 -8.68 12.02 6.90
N SER A 30 -7.55 11.31 6.87
CA SER A 30 -7.41 10.02 6.17
C SER A 30 -8.36 8.96 6.73
N LEU A 31 -8.54 8.92 8.05
CA LEU A 31 -9.48 8.02 8.72
C LEU A 31 -10.94 8.32 8.31
N ILE A 32 -11.30 9.59 8.16
CA ILE A 32 -12.64 10.00 7.74
C ILE A 32 -12.89 9.66 6.27
N LYS A 33 -11.88 9.85 5.41
CA LYS A 33 -11.99 9.62 3.96
C LYS A 33 -11.92 8.15 3.57
N LYS A 34 -11.16 7.34 4.32
CA LYS A 34 -10.93 5.91 4.03
C LYS A 34 -11.04 5.06 5.30
N PRO A 35 -12.21 5.08 5.99
CA PRO A 35 -12.36 4.42 7.27
C PRO A 35 -12.21 2.90 7.22
N GLY A 36 -12.45 2.26 6.07
CA GLY A 36 -12.34 0.81 5.91
C GLY A 36 -11.02 0.28 5.39
N SER A 37 -10.05 1.12 5.02
CA SER A 37 -8.83 0.64 4.36
C SER A 37 -7.82 0.10 5.37
N SER A 38 -7.52 -1.21 5.30
CA SER A 38 -6.53 -1.86 6.16
C SER A 38 -5.16 -1.19 6.12
N LEU A 39 -4.72 -0.76 4.93
CA LEU A 39 -3.48 -0.01 4.74
C LEU A 39 -3.52 1.31 5.52
N VAL A 40 -4.56 2.12 5.28
CA VAL A 40 -4.67 3.45 5.90
C VAL A 40 -4.73 3.34 7.41
N ILE A 41 -5.51 2.40 7.95
CA ILE A 41 -5.63 2.20 9.40
C ILE A 41 -4.29 1.74 10.01
N TYR A 42 -3.58 0.81 9.35
CA TYR A 42 -2.28 0.34 9.80
C TYR A 42 -1.27 1.49 9.88
N HIS A 43 -1.21 2.32 8.84
CA HIS A 43 -0.29 3.46 8.80
C HIS A 43 -0.71 4.59 9.74
N ILE A 44 -2.01 4.83 9.96
CA ILE A 44 -2.50 5.77 10.98
C ILE A 44 -2.05 5.34 12.37
N LYS A 45 -2.26 4.07 12.75
CA LYS A 45 -1.85 3.53 14.06
C LYS A 45 -0.34 3.67 14.27
N SER A 46 0.45 3.33 13.25
CA SER A 46 1.92 3.42 13.35
C SER A 46 2.42 4.88 13.35
N ALA A 47 1.81 5.77 12.57
CA ALA A 47 2.17 7.19 12.51
C ALA A 47 1.81 7.93 13.81
N LEU A 48 0.63 7.68 14.38
CA LEU A 48 0.25 8.25 15.68
C LEU A 48 1.16 7.76 16.81
N ALA A 49 1.63 6.52 16.75
CA ALA A 49 2.63 6.01 17.69
C ALA A 49 3.98 6.72 17.54
N LEU A 50 4.47 6.92 16.31
CA LEU A 50 5.70 7.70 16.05
C LEU A 50 5.56 9.14 16.50
N PHE A 51 4.39 9.74 16.30
CA PHE A 51 4.09 11.09 16.75
C PHE A 51 4.14 11.19 18.28
N ALA A 52 3.55 10.24 19.01
CA ALA A 52 3.64 10.19 20.47
C ALA A 52 5.09 10.01 20.96
N LEU A 53 5.87 9.15 20.30
CA LEU A 53 7.29 8.98 20.58
C LEU A 53 8.09 10.26 20.33
N TRP A 54 7.73 11.04 19.31
CA TRP A 54 8.31 12.36 19.05
C TRP A 54 8.16 13.30 20.26
N PHE A 55 7.00 13.33 20.91
CA PHE A 55 6.81 14.12 22.14
C PHE A 55 7.70 13.64 23.27
N VAL A 56 7.83 12.34 23.47
CA VAL A 56 8.77 11.79 24.47
C VAL A 56 10.21 12.21 24.14
N GLY A 57 10.57 12.20 22.85
CA GLY A 57 11.84 12.70 22.35
C GLY A 57 12.11 14.16 22.73
N LEU A 58 11.09 15.04 22.71
CA LEU A 58 11.24 16.44 23.14
C LEU A 58 11.67 16.55 24.60
N PHE A 59 11.07 15.75 25.49
CA PHE A 59 11.43 15.75 26.90
C PHE A 59 12.88 15.27 27.09
N VAL A 60 13.29 14.22 26.38
CA VAL A 60 14.69 13.75 26.42
C VAL A 60 15.64 14.82 25.88
N PHE A 61 15.29 15.51 24.80
CA PHE A 61 16.07 16.60 24.24
C PHE A 61 16.22 17.79 25.19
N ALA A 62 15.17 18.13 25.93
CA ALA A 62 15.23 19.20 26.93
C ALA A 62 16.18 18.89 28.09
N ILE A 63 16.30 17.63 28.51
CA ILE A 63 17.16 17.21 29.64
C ILE A 63 18.59 16.93 29.15
N MET A 64 18.72 16.20 28.04
CA MET A 64 20.00 15.78 27.45
C MET A 64 19.99 16.01 25.92
N PRO A 65 20.43 17.20 25.46
CA PRO A 65 20.30 17.59 24.06
C PRO A 65 20.94 16.62 23.06
N LEU A 66 22.11 16.05 23.38
CA LEU A 66 22.79 15.09 22.51
C LEU A 66 21.95 13.82 22.30
N PHE A 67 21.50 13.18 23.39
CA PHE A 67 20.67 11.97 23.31
C PHE A 67 19.31 12.23 22.69
N GLY A 68 18.69 13.37 23.00
CA GLY A 68 17.45 13.79 22.36
C GLY A 68 17.62 13.97 20.86
N SER A 69 18.74 14.54 20.40
CA SER A 69 19.00 14.74 18.96
C SER A 69 19.08 13.41 18.21
N PHE A 70 19.80 12.42 18.75
CA PHE A 70 19.87 11.08 18.17
C PHE A 70 18.50 10.40 18.15
N THR A 71 17.76 10.50 19.24
CA THR A 71 16.39 9.96 19.35
C THR A 71 15.47 10.58 18.29
N TYR A 72 15.59 11.89 18.09
CA TYR A 72 14.88 12.65 17.05
C TYR A 72 15.18 12.16 15.64
N LEU A 73 16.47 11.95 15.32
CA LEU A 73 16.88 11.43 14.02
C LEU A 73 16.34 10.02 13.76
N ILE A 74 16.31 9.17 14.78
CA ILE A 74 15.74 7.81 14.68
C ILE A 74 14.24 7.90 14.35
N PHE A 75 13.49 8.75 15.03
CA PHE A 75 12.06 8.88 14.75
C PHE A 75 11.79 9.57 13.41
N LEU A 76 12.63 10.52 12.99
CA LEU A 76 12.54 11.11 11.65
C LEU A 76 12.75 10.03 10.57
N ALA A 77 13.77 9.18 10.72
CA ALA A 77 13.98 8.04 9.84
C ALA A 77 12.79 7.07 9.84
N GLY A 78 12.18 6.82 11.01
CA GLY A 78 10.95 6.05 11.13
C GLY A 78 9.77 6.65 10.37
N ASN A 79 9.61 7.97 10.39
CA ASN A 79 8.58 8.67 9.62
C ASN A 79 8.83 8.56 8.11
N VAL A 80 10.06 8.79 7.66
CA VAL A 80 10.43 8.65 6.24
C VAL A 80 10.21 7.22 5.74
N TYR A 81 10.64 6.23 6.54
CA TYR A 81 10.44 4.82 6.21
C TYR A 81 8.94 4.46 6.18
N GLY A 82 8.17 4.91 7.16
CA GLY A 82 6.72 4.70 7.20
C GLY A 82 5.99 5.34 6.02
N ALA A 83 6.40 6.55 5.61
CA ALA A 83 5.89 7.22 4.42
C ALA A 83 6.20 6.41 3.14
N TYR A 84 7.44 5.93 3.00
CA TYR A 84 7.84 5.05 1.89
C TYR A 84 6.99 3.77 1.83
N LEU A 85 6.76 3.13 2.97
CA LEU A 85 5.90 1.95 3.06
C LEU A 85 4.44 2.28 2.66
N GLY A 86 3.92 3.42 3.10
CA GLY A 86 2.59 3.90 2.70
C GLY A 86 2.47 4.11 1.18
N PHE A 87 3.47 4.76 0.57
CA PHE A 87 3.51 4.98 -0.89
C PHE A 87 3.61 3.67 -1.69
N THR A 88 4.31 2.68 -1.16
CA THR A 88 4.43 1.36 -1.80
C THR A 88 3.26 0.43 -1.49
N GLY A 89 2.34 0.83 -0.61
CA GLY A 89 1.18 0.03 -0.19
C GLY A 89 1.56 -1.19 0.65
N LYS A 90 2.68 -1.12 1.40
CA LYS A 90 3.23 -2.22 2.19
C LYS A 90 2.95 -2.03 3.67
N MET A 91 2.38 -3.04 4.32
CA MET A 91 2.20 -3.07 5.78
C MET A 91 3.37 -3.76 6.47
N ASN A 92 4.60 -3.29 6.22
CA ASN A 92 5.78 -3.85 6.86
C ASN A 92 5.93 -3.31 8.28
N TYR A 93 6.46 -4.15 9.18
CA TYR A 93 6.70 -3.80 10.57
C TYR A 93 7.67 -2.62 10.70
N ILE A 94 7.24 -1.58 11.39
CA ILE A 94 8.07 -0.45 11.81
C ILE A 94 8.39 -0.68 13.29
N PRO A 95 9.66 -0.91 13.66
CA PRO A 95 10.03 -1.19 15.05
C PRO A 95 9.47 -0.17 16.03
N VAL A 96 8.95 -0.65 17.16
CA VAL A 96 8.36 0.13 18.27
C VAL A 96 7.04 0.81 17.87
N ALA A 97 6.97 1.50 16.73
CA ALA A 97 5.78 2.17 16.22
C ALA A 97 4.62 1.21 15.93
N THR A 98 4.87 0.11 15.22
CA THR A 98 3.82 -0.88 14.93
C THR A 98 3.35 -1.61 16.19
N TRP A 99 4.23 -1.77 17.19
CA TRP A 99 3.86 -2.38 18.47
C TRP A 99 2.98 -1.43 19.30
N LEU A 100 3.40 -0.17 19.48
CA LEU A 100 2.61 0.87 20.16
C LEU A 100 1.29 1.16 19.43
N GLY A 101 1.29 1.12 18.10
CA GLY A 101 0.11 1.35 17.27
C GLY A 101 -1.03 0.37 17.54
N LYS A 102 -0.76 -0.83 18.08
CA LYS A 102 -1.80 -1.80 18.49
C LYS A 102 -2.69 -1.26 19.61
N PHE A 103 -2.16 -0.38 20.46
CA PHE A 103 -2.89 0.23 21.57
C PHE A 103 -3.68 1.46 21.15
N ILE A 104 -3.58 1.91 19.90
CA ILE A 104 -4.29 3.08 19.39
C ILE A 104 -5.65 2.63 18.84
N PRO A 105 -6.77 2.98 19.49
CA PRO A 105 -8.10 2.58 19.05
C PRO A 105 -8.59 3.51 17.93
N ALA A 106 -8.06 3.33 16.71
CA ALA A 106 -8.43 4.12 15.54
C ALA A 106 -9.95 4.12 15.30
N GLU A 107 -10.63 3.03 15.63
CA GLU A 107 -12.08 2.84 15.50
C GLU A 107 -12.84 3.79 16.44
N LYS A 108 -12.33 3.97 17.68
CA LYS A 108 -12.87 4.95 18.64
C LYS A 108 -12.60 6.38 18.17
N ILE A 109 -11.40 6.64 17.65
CA ILE A 109 -11.03 7.96 17.10
C ILE A 109 -12.00 8.35 15.98
N TYR A 110 -12.28 7.44 15.04
CA TYR A 110 -13.26 7.69 13.97
C TYR A 110 -14.64 8.03 14.52
N THR A 111 -15.12 7.26 15.49
CA THR A 111 -16.46 7.44 16.07
C THR A 111 -16.58 8.78 16.78
N ILE A 112 -15.54 9.19 17.52
CA ILE A 112 -15.49 10.50 18.20
C ILE A 112 -15.46 11.65 17.17
N LEU A 113 -14.68 11.51 16.10
CA LEU A 113 -14.52 12.57 15.10
C LEU A 113 -15.75 12.74 14.20
N THR A 114 -16.47 11.67 13.91
CA THR A 114 -17.56 11.68 12.91
C THR A 114 -18.96 11.58 13.53
N GLY A 115 -19.06 11.16 14.79
CA GLY A 115 -20.34 10.81 15.43
C GLY A 115 -21.02 9.58 14.83
N LYS A 116 -20.35 8.82 13.95
CA LYS A 116 -20.91 7.65 13.26
C LYS A 116 -20.21 6.37 13.71
N PRO A 117 -20.92 5.23 13.71
CA PRO A 117 -20.28 3.95 13.99
C PRO A 117 -19.22 3.64 12.92
N TYR A 118 -18.10 3.09 13.37
CA TYR A 118 -16.99 2.73 12.50
C TYR A 118 -17.41 1.62 11.51
N PRO A 119 -17.24 1.80 10.19
CA PRO A 119 -17.79 0.90 9.16
C PRO A 119 -17.05 -0.45 9.02
N GLY A 120 -16.03 -0.70 9.85
CA GLY A 120 -15.20 -1.91 9.78
C GLY A 120 -14.15 -1.86 8.68
N ILE A 121 -13.17 -2.78 8.74
CA ILE A 121 -12.14 -2.91 7.70
C ILE A 121 -12.78 -3.59 6.49
N GLN A 122 -12.84 -2.87 5.36
CA GLN A 122 -13.27 -3.42 4.09
C GLN A 122 -12.05 -3.97 3.34
N ALA A 123 -12.15 -5.20 2.85
CA ALA A 123 -11.14 -5.74 1.96
C ALA A 123 -11.01 -4.83 0.73
N SER A 124 -9.78 -4.46 0.38
CA SER A 124 -9.50 -3.67 -0.83
C SER A 124 -10.13 -4.40 -2.01
N ALA A 125 -11.04 -3.74 -2.74
CA ALA A 125 -11.65 -4.34 -3.91
C ALA A 125 -10.53 -4.80 -4.87
N PRO A 126 -10.54 -6.06 -5.36
CA PRO A 126 -9.61 -6.46 -6.40
C PRO A 126 -9.80 -5.51 -7.58
N VAL A 127 -8.71 -4.89 -8.04
CA VAL A 127 -8.74 -4.13 -9.29
C VAL A 127 -9.13 -5.13 -10.36
N ALA A 128 -10.40 -5.08 -10.78
CA ALA A 128 -10.93 -5.96 -11.77
C ALA A 128 -9.99 -5.97 -12.98
N ALA A 129 -9.72 -7.17 -13.48
CA ALA A 129 -9.10 -7.47 -14.76
C ALA A 129 -9.92 -6.93 -15.97
N SER A 130 -10.63 -5.81 -15.80
CA SER A 130 -11.51 -5.18 -16.77
C SER A 130 -10.77 -4.26 -17.76
N ALA A 131 -9.48 -3.98 -17.55
CA ALA A 131 -8.68 -3.27 -18.56
C ALA A 131 -8.11 -4.22 -19.63
N ILE A 132 -8.06 -5.54 -19.37
CA ILE A 132 -7.55 -6.52 -20.34
C ILE A 132 -8.71 -7.11 -21.17
N ALA A 133 -9.92 -7.23 -20.61
CA ALA A 133 -11.09 -7.70 -21.37
C ALA A 133 -11.58 -6.71 -22.43
N ALA A 134 -11.39 -5.40 -22.24
CA ALA A 134 -11.77 -4.40 -23.24
C ALA A 134 -10.78 -4.30 -24.43
N ALA A 135 -9.56 -4.84 -24.31
CA ALA A 135 -8.57 -4.87 -25.38
C ALA A 135 -8.72 -6.09 -26.32
N ILE A 136 -9.49 -7.11 -25.93
CA ILE A 136 -9.70 -8.34 -26.72
C ILE A 136 -10.99 -8.25 -27.57
N ALA A 137 -11.82 -7.24 -27.35
CA ALA A 137 -13.07 -7.02 -28.09
C ALA A 137 -12.89 -6.18 -29.39
N GLN A 138 -11.69 -6.12 -29.96
CA GLN A 138 -11.53 -5.73 -31.36
C GLN A 138 -11.72 -6.99 -32.23
N PRO A 139 -12.81 -7.10 -33.02
CA PRO A 139 -12.95 -8.19 -33.97
C PRO A 139 -11.85 -8.03 -35.03
N VAL A 140 -10.95 -9.02 -35.06
CA VAL A 140 -9.97 -9.20 -36.14
C VAL A 140 -10.74 -9.30 -37.45
N ALA A 141 -10.53 -8.31 -38.32
CA ALA A 141 -11.00 -8.36 -39.69
C ALA A 141 -10.34 -9.57 -40.39
N GLN A 142 -11.19 -10.51 -40.75
CA GLN A 142 -10.92 -11.71 -41.52
C GLN A 142 -10.31 -11.35 -42.89
N PRO A 143 -9.14 -11.88 -43.28
CA PRO A 143 -8.68 -11.79 -44.66
C PRO A 143 -9.29 -12.94 -45.47
N GLU A 144 -10.27 -12.65 -46.31
CA GLU A 144 -10.64 -13.53 -47.43
C GLU A 144 -9.73 -13.22 -48.62
N ALA A 145 -8.93 -14.19 -49.04
CA ALA A 145 -8.44 -14.31 -50.41
C ALA A 145 -8.54 -15.79 -50.82
N PRO A 146 -9.09 -16.10 -52.01
CA PRO A 146 -9.59 -17.42 -52.32
C PRO A 146 -8.55 -18.37 -52.93
N ALA A 147 -8.86 -19.66 -52.76
CA ALA A 147 -8.32 -20.90 -53.31
C ALA A 147 -7.49 -20.86 -54.60
N SER A 148 -6.42 -21.68 -54.65
CA SER A 148 -6.38 -22.85 -55.54
C SER A 148 -5.12 -23.69 -55.37
N ALA A 149 -5.32 -25.01 -55.52
CA ALA A 149 -4.38 -26.05 -55.99
C ALA A 149 -3.14 -26.34 -55.12
N GLU A 150 -2.62 -27.56 -54.95
CA GLU A 150 -2.93 -28.93 -55.35
C GLU A 150 -1.79 -29.80 -54.78
N ALA A 151 -2.02 -31.11 -54.65
CA ALA A 151 -1.05 -32.20 -54.49
C ALA A 151 -0.44 -32.54 -53.09
N SER A 152 -0.92 -33.69 -52.59
CA SER A 152 -0.28 -34.69 -51.70
C SER A 152 1.01 -35.29 -52.33
N PRO A 153 1.84 -36.17 -51.70
CA PRO A 153 1.74 -36.84 -50.40
C PRO A 153 3.05 -36.89 -49.54
N ALA A 154 2.97 -37.61 -48.41
CA ALA A 154 3.98 -37.95 -47.38
C ALA A 154 5.24 -38.73 -47.90
N PRO A 155 6.15 -39.33 -47.09
CA PRO A 155 6.33 -39.40 -45.63
C PRO A 155 7.81 -39.31 -45.12
N ALA A 156 7.98 -39.54 -43.80
CA ALA A 156 9.08 -40.26 -43.15
C ALA A 156 10.30 -39.50 -42.55
N ALA A 157 10.37 -39.60 -41.22
CA ALA A 157 11.50 -40.09 -40.41
C ALA A 157 12.86 -39.34 -40.43
N THR A 158 13.32 -38.93 -39.24
CA THR A 158 14.46 -39.52 -38.48
C THR A 158 15.19 -38.43 -37.67
N GLN A 159 14.98 -38.45 -36.35
CA GLN A 159 15.96 -38.43 -35.24
C GLN A 159 17.29 -37.59 -35.24
N PRO A 160 17.94 -37.43 -34.07
CA PRO A 160 18.59 -36.20 -33.59
C PRO A 160 20.13 -36.20 -33.64
N THR A 161 20.77 -35.05 -33.38
CA THR A 161 22.11 -34.95 -32.76
C THR A 161 22.36 -33.49 -32.31
N GLU A 162 22.57 -33.25 -31.01
CA GLU A 162 23.85 -32.84 -30.36
C GLU A 162 24.46 -31.53 -30.90
N GLN A 163 24.49 -30.45 -30.10
CA GLN A 163 25.58 -30.12 -29.14
C GLN A 163 26.97 -30.05 -29.81
N LYS A 164 27.42 -28.84 -30.17
CA LYS A 164 28.46 -28.10 -29.44
C LYS A 164 28.68 -26.72 -30.05
#